data_AF-A0AAW9IFM8-F1
#
_entry.id   AF-A0AAW9IFM8-F1
#
_cell.length_a   1.000
_cell.length_b   1.000
_cell.length_c   1.000
_cell.angle_alpha   90.00
_cell.angle_beta   90.00
_cell.angle_gamma   90.00
#
_symmetry.space_group_name_H-M   'P 1'
#
loop_
_entity.id
_entity.type
_entity.pdbx_description
1 polymer ?
#
loop_
_entity_poly.entity_id
_entity_poly.type
_entity_poly.pdbx_seq_one_letter_code
_entity_poly.pdbx_strand_id
1 'polypeptide(L)'
;MIYQKERHLFPGGNTYKGFYSFYNYILTQEDANRIICIKGGPGTGKSFLMKKVGAHFKNMGYSIEYHHCSSDNNSLDGVVIKELGLAILDGTSPHMVDPIHPGAVDEILNMGDALNIDALSLNKREIIDVCKIISNNFKRAYTFLASAKYIHDDWSRLNSEALDYSKIVTISESLKEEIFTK
;
A
#
# COMPACT_ATOMS: atom_id res chain seq x y z
N MET A 1 12.00 3.12 -28.46
CA MET A 1 11.18 3.86 -27.48
C MET A 1 11.21 3.08 -26.18
N ILE A 2 11.84 3.61 -25.14
CA ILE A 2 11.77 3.01 -23.80
C ILE A 2 10.34 3.26 -23.33
N TYR A 3 9.56 2.20 -23.11
CA TYR A 3 8.22 2.32 -22.55
C TYR A 3 8.34 2.98 -21.17
N GLN A 4 7.94 4.24 -21.04
CA GLN A 4 7.75 4.89 -19.75
C GLN A 4 6.65 4.11 -19.02
N LYS A 5 7.04 3.36 -18.00
CA LYS A 5 6.15 2.42 -17.34
C LYS A 5 5.56 3.11 -16.12
N GLU A 6 4.33 3.60 -16.27
CA GLU A 6 3.49 3.94 -15.13
C GLU A 6 2.87 2.66 -14.59
N ARG A 7 3.01 2.41 -13.29
CA ARG A 7 2.40 1.27 -12.62
C ARG A 7 1.59 1.75 -11.44
N HIS A 8 0.44 1.11 -11.25
CA HIS A 8 -0.42 1.31 -10.09
C HIS A 8 -0.49 0.00 -9.33
N LEU A 9 -0.13 0.03 -8.05
CA LEU A 9 0.00 -1.15 -7.21
C LEU A 9 -0.76 -0.92 -5.91
N PHE A 10 -1.19 -2.02 -5.29
CA PHE A 10 -1.75 -2.06 -3.95
C PHE A 10 -0.81 -2.92 -3.09
N PRO A 11 0.25 -2.34 -2.50
CA PRO A 11 1.21 -3.10 -1.71
C PRO A 11 0.70 -3.40 -0.30
N GLY A 12 -0.37 -2.74 0.15
CA GLY A 12 -1.06 -3.00 1.41
C GLY A 12 -2.40 -3.69 1.22
N GLY A 13 -2.82 -4.51 2.18
CA GLY A 13 -4.10 -5.18 2.16
C GLY A 13 -4.63 -5.51 3.55
N ASN A 14 -5.96 -5.45 3.71
CA ASN A 14 -6.65 -5.90 4.90
C ASN A 14 -6.87 -7.41 4.80
N THR A 15 -6.22 -8.20 5.66
CA THR A 15 -6.20 -9.67 5.57
C THR A 15 -6.74 -10.32 6.83
N TYR A 16 -6.86 -11.66 6.80
CA TYR A 16 -7.17 -12.46 7.97
C TYR A 16 -6.14 -12.33 9.12
N LYS A 17 -4.92 -11.83 8.83
CA LYS A 17 -3.88 -11.52 9.82
C LYS A 17 -3.93 -10.07 10.30
N GLY A 18 -4.94 -9.29 9.89
CA GLY A 18 -4.95 -7.84 10.02
C GLY A 18 -4.36 -7.15 8.79
N PHE A 19 -3.94 -5.89 8.97
CA PHE A 19 -3.27 -5.15 7.91
C PHE A 19 -1.91 -5.80 7.58
N TYR A 20 -1.69 -6.13 6.31
CA TYR A 20 -0.43 -6.69 5.80
C TYR A 20 0.09 -5.79 4.68
N SER A 21 1.40 -5.56 4.63
CA SER A 21 1.98 -4.73 3.58
C SER A 21 3.33 -5.20 3.09
N PHE A 22 3.63 -4.85 1.84
CA PHE A 22 4.87 -5.14 1.14
C PHE A 22 5.75 -3.90 0.96
N TYR A 23 5.50 -2.79 1.66
CA TYR A 23 6.24 -1.52 1.47
C TYR A 23 7.75 -1.70 1.62
N ASN A 24 8.20 -2.55 2.55
CA ASN A 24 9.62 -2.85 2.79
C ASN A 24 10.34 -3.51 1.61
N TYR A 25 9.60 -4.06 0.63
CA TYR A 25 10.18 -4.76 -0.52
C TYR A 25 10.20 -3.90 -1.79
N ILE A 26 9.69 -2.67 -1.74
CA ILE A 26 9.54 -1.88 -2.97
C ILE A 26 10.83 -1.14 -3.32
N LEU A 27 11.50 -0.60 -2.31
CA LEU A 27 12.84 -0.04 -2.40
C LEU A 27 13.58 -0.43 -1.12
N THR A 28 14.66 -1.19 -1.26
CA THR A 28 15.48 -1.61 -0.12
C THR A 28 16.30 -0.42 0.40
N GLN A 29 16.80 -0.52 1.63
CA GLN A 29 17.65 0.53 2.20
C GLN A 29 18.98 0.64 1.45
N GLU A 30 19.49 -0.49 0.93
CA GLU A 30 20.74 -0.57 0.17
C GLU A 30 20.61 0.01 -1.24
N ASP A 31 19.45 -0.14 -1.89
CA ASP A 31 19.18 0.39 -3.23
C ASP A 31 18.68 1.84 -3.20
N ALA A 32 18.27 2.33 -2.02
CA ALA A 32 17.74 3.66 -1.87
C ALA A 32 18.85 4.73 -1.87
N ASN A 33 18.68 5.73 -2.72
CA ASN A 33 19.39 7.00 -2.57
C ASN A 33 18.68 7.91 -1.58
N ARG A 34 17.34 7.85 -1.54
CA ARG A 34 16.52 8.67 -0.65
C ARG A 34 15.14 8.08 -0.41
N ILE A 35 14.71 8.04 0.84
CA ILE A 35 13.38 7.63 1.28
C ILE A 35 12.79 8.77 2.12
N ILE A 36 11.65 9.28 1.71
CA ILE A 36 10.95 10.38 2.39
C ILE A 36 9.71 9.82 3.05
N CYS A 37 9.74 9.69 4.38
CA CYS A 37 8.58 9.32 5.19
C CYS A 37 7.75 10.58 5.48
N ILE A 38 6.59 10.69 4.83
CA ILE A 38 5.64 11.76 5.06
C ILE A 38 4.83 11.46 6.31
N LYS A 39 4.83 12.38 7.28
CA LYS A 39 4.00 12.30 8.49
C LYS A 39 3.02 13.47 8.55
N GLY A 40 1.74 13.19 8.77
CA GLY A 40 0.72 14.22 8.92
C GLY A 40 -0.68 13.65 9.01
N GLY A 41 -1.62 14.35 9.66
CA GLY A 41 -3.00 13.88 9.80
C GLY A 41 -3.77 13.76 8.48
N PRO A 42 -4.99 13.20 8.50
CA PRO A 42 -5.91 13.27 7.36
C PRO A 42 -6.09 14.72 6.88
N GLY A 43 -6.22 14.93 5.56
CA GLY A 43 -6.43 16.26 4.98
C GLY A 43 -5.18 17.16 4.85
N THR A 44 -4.01 16.71 5.31
CA THR A 44 -2.74 17.48 5.17
C THR A 44 -2.16 17.51 3.76
N GLY A 45 -2.76 16.80 2.80
CA GLY A 45 -2.34 16.82 1.39
C GLY A 45 -1.26 15.80 0.99
N LYS A 46 -0.97 14.80 1.83
CA LYS A 46 0.05 13.75 1.56
C LYS A 46 -0.08 13.09 0.18
N SER A 47 -1.25 12.50 -0.09
CA SER A 47 -1.56 11.86 -1.38
C SER A 47 -1.49 12.84 -2.55
N PHE A 48 -1.93 14.08 -2.36
CA PHE A 48 -1.83 15.11 -3.38
C PHE A 48 -0.37 15.45 -3.72
N LEU A 49 0.48 15.61 -2.70
CA LEU A 49 1.92 15.83 -2.87
C LEU A 49 2.55 14.67 -3.65
N MET A 50 2.28 13.42 -3.25
CA MET A 50 2.81 12.23 -3.95
C MET A 50 2.39 12.18 -5.42
N LYS A 51 1.11 12.47 -5.72
CA LYS A 51 0.63 12.56 -7.12
C LYS A 51 1.35 13.65 -7.91
N LYS A 52 1.59 14.82 -7.31
CA LYS A 52 2.30 15.92 -7.96
C LYS A 52 3.77 15.58 -8.23
N VAL A 53 4.44 14.96 -7.28
CA VAL A 53 5.83 14.49 -7.45
C VAL A 53 5.92 13.43 -8.55
N GLY A 54 5.04 12.41 -8.51
CA GLY A 54 5.01 11.39 -9.55
C GLY A 54 4.75 11.97 -10.94
N ALA A 55 3.78 12.88 -11.08
CA ALA A 55 3.51 13.54 -12.36
C ALA A 55 4.69 14.39 -12.85
N HIS A 56 5.39 15.07 -11.94
CA HIS A 56 6.58 15.86 -12.27
C HIS A 56 7.69 14.98 -12.88
N PHE A 57 8.07 13.89 -12.21
CA PHE A 57 9.12 12.98 -12.70
C PHE A 57 8.68 12.21 -13.94
N LYS A 58 7.39 11.85 -14.05
CA LYS A 58 6.84 11.27 -15.28
C LYS A 58 7.05 12.20 -16.48
N ASN A 59 6.76 13.50 -16.32
CA ASN A 59 6.96 14.49 -17.39
C ASN A 59 8.43 14.69 -17.77
N MET A 60 9.36 14.40 -16.86
CA MET A 60 10.81 14.37 -17.13
C MET A 60 11.27 13.06 -17.78
N GLY A 61 10.37 12.09 -17.91
CA GLY A 61 10.57 10.84 -18.62
C GLY A 61 10.98 9.63 -17.79
N TYR A 62 10.85 9.72 -16.46
CA TYR A 62 11.09 8.60 -15.55
C TYR A 62 9.88 7.65 -15.47
N SER A 63 10.12 6.38 -15.15
CA SER A 63 9.07 5.43 -14.79
C SER A 63 8.62 5.67 -13.35
N ILE A 64 7.32 5.54 -13.11
CA ILE A 64 6.73 5.84 -11.80
C ILE A 64 5.89 4.66 -11.32
N GLU A 65 6.10 4.24 -10.09
CA GLU A 65 5.21 3.31 -9.38
C GLU A 65 4.40 4.09 -8.36
N TYR A 66 3.07 4.07 -8.52
CA TYR A 66 2.10 4.64 -7.58
C TYR A 66 1.53 3.53 -6.70
N HIS A 67 1.60 3.72 -5.39
CA HIS A 67 1.09 2.78 -4.39
C HIS A 67 -0.17 3.33 -3.76
N HIS A 68 -1.29 2.67 -4.06
CA HIS A 68 -2.61 3.07 -3.61
C HIS A 68 -2.89 2.57 -2.19
N CYS A 69 -3.66 3.39 -1.46
CA CYS A 69 -4.10 3.07 -0.12
C CYS A 69 -5.13 1.94 -0.15
N SER A 70 -4.97 0.95 0.72
CA SER A 70 -5.90 -0.19 0.83
C SER A 70 -7.27 0.18 1.41
N SER A 71 -7.40 1.40 1.96
CA SER A 71 -8.64 1.91 2.56
C SER A 71 -9.31 2.99 1.70
N ASP A 72 -8.57 3.60 0.77
CA ASP A 72 -9.07 4.59 -0.19
C ASP A 72 -8.30 4.48 -1.51
N ASN A 73 -8.91 3.85 -2.52
CA ASN A 73 -8.29 3.62 -3.83
C ASN A 73 -7.92 4.92 -4.59
N ASN A 74 -8.46 6.07 -4.18
CA ASN A 74 -8.09 7.36 -4.75
C ASN A 74 -6.94 8.02 -4.00
N SER A 75 -6.53 7.49 -2.84
CA SER A 75 -5.39 7.97 -2.07
C SER A 75 -4.14 7.14 -2.37
N LEU A 76 -2.98 7.79 -2.27
CA LEU A 76 -1.68 7.13 -2.33
C LEU A 76 -1.10 7.01 -0.93
N ASP A 77 -0.45 5.89 -0.68
CA ASP A 77 0.43 5.64 0.47
C ASP A 77 1.91 5.69 0.04
N GLY A 78 2.20 5.70 -1.26
CA GLY A 78 3.56 5.84 -1.73
C GLY A 78 3.71 6.15 -3.21
N VAL A 79 4.87 6.71 -3.56
CA VAL A 79 5.34 6.87 -4.94
C VAL A 79 6.83 6.55 -5.02
N VAL A 80 7.23 5.79 -6.03
CA VAL A 80 8.62 5.35 -6.22
C VAL A 80 9.08 5.67 -7.64
N ILE A 81 10.28 6.24 -7.72
CA ILE A 81 11.02 6.52 -8.95
C ILE A 81 12.29 5.66 -8.91
N LYS A 82 12.19 4.45 -9.46
CA LYS A 82 13.21 3.40 -9.29
C LYS A 82 14.55 3.79 -9.87
N GLU A 83 14.55 4.43 -11.03
CA GLU A 83 15.76 4.90 -11.71
C GLU A 83 16.53 5.94 -10.88
N LEU A 84 15.87 6.62 -9.93
CA LEU A 84 16.49 7.57 -9.01
C LEU A 84 16.79 6.98 -7.63
N GLY A 85 16.37 5.75 -7.34
CA GLY A 85 16.41 5.20 -5.99
C GLY A 85 15.65 6.08 -4.99
N LEU A 86 14.55 6.70 -5.43
CA LEU A 86 13.75 7.63 -4.63
C LEU A 86 12.39 7.02 -4.28
N ALA A 87 12.06 6.96 -2.99
CA ALA A 87 10.75 6.61 -2.50
C ALA A 87 10.16 7.73 -1.63
N ILE A 88 8.86 7.93 -1.74
CA ILE A 88 8.08 8.74 -0.81
C ILE A 88 6.97 7.85 -0.27
N LEU A 89 6.87 7.75 1.06
CA LEU A 89 5.97 6.82 1.74
C LEU A 89 5.15 7.56 2.80
N ASP A 90 3.87 7.21 2.95
CA ASP A 90 3.02 7.66 4.04
C ASP A 90 3.36 6.88 5.31
N GLY A 91 3.92 7.56 6.30
CA GLY A 91 4.29 6.98 7.60
C GLY A 91 3.15 7.01 8.63
N THR A 92 1.89 7.21 8.22
CA THR A 92 0.75 7.18 9.15
C THR A 92 0.16 5.79 9.35
N SER A 93 -0.38 5.55 10.56
CA SER A 93 -1.05 4.29 10.89
C SER A 93 -2.16 3.95 9.87
N PRO A 94 -2.29 2.68 9.42
CA PRO A 94 -1.59 1.47 9.89
C PRO A 94 -0.19 1.25 9.28
N HIS A 95 0.24 2.12 8.36
CA HIS A 95 1.47 2.02 7.57
C HIS A 95 2.66 2.68 8.26
N MET A 96 2.86 2.47 9.57
CA MET A 96 3.96 3.14 10.28
C MET A 96 5.33 2.72 9.71
N VAL A 97 5.84 3.51 8.76
CA VAL A 97 7.19 3.45 8.24
C VAL A 97 7.96 4.56 8.94
N ASP A 98 8.67 4.19 10.00
CA ASP A 98 9.67 5.07 10.58
C ASP A 98 10.98 4.95 9.79
N PRO A 99 11.76 6.05 9.66
CA PRO A 99 13.12 6.00 9.16
C PRO A 99 13.95 4.90 9.82
N ILE A 100 14.63 4.07 9.02
CA ILE A 100 15.50 2.98 9.50
C ILE A 100 16.93 3.51 9.69
N HIS A 101 17.42 4.30 8.72
CA HIS A 101 18.72 4.95 8.68
C HIS A 101 18.57 6.48 8.41
N PRO A 102 18.08 7.25 9.41
CA PRO A 102 17.90 8.70 9.29
C PRO A 102 19.18 9.42 8.87
N GLY A 103 19.08 10.31 7.87
CA GLY A 103 20.19 11.15 7.40
C GLY A 103 21.21 10.44 6.51
N ALA A 104 21.16 9.10 6.42
CA ALA A 104 21.89 8.36 5.40
C ALA A 104 21.06 8.27 4.12
N VAL A 105 19.85 7.71 4.23
CA VAL A 105 18.90 7.59 3.11
C VAL A 105 17.48 8.01 3.50
N ASP A 106 17.11 7.90 4.79
CA ASP A 106 15.76 8.24 5.24
C ASP A 106 15.64 9.69 5.74
N GLU A 107 14.50 10.30 5.45
CA GLU A 107 14.11 11.63 5.90
C GLU A 107 12.64 11.66 6.32
N ILE A 108 12.29 12.56 7.25
CA ILE A 108 10.89 12.82 7.62
C ILE A 108 10.45 14.15 7.01
N LEU A 109 9.35 14.10 6.26
CA LEU A 109 8.62 15.29 5.86
C LEU A 109 7.40 15.46 6.76
N ASN A 110 7.44 16.45 7.65
CA ASN A 110 6.32 16.79 8.53
C ASN A 110 5.28 17.65 7.78
N MET A 111 4.17 17.03 7.39
CA MET A 111 2.98 17.72 6.86
C MET A 111 1.95 18.07 7.94
N GLY A 112 2.22 17.73 9.21
CA GLY A 112 1.42 18.17 10.35
C GLY A 112 1.40 19.69 10.52
N ASP A 113 2.43 20.39 10.01
CA ASP A 113 2.52 21.85 10.05
C ASP A 113 1.41 22.54 9.25
N ALA A 114 0.77 21.83 8.32
CA ALA A 114 -0.37 22.32 7.54
C ALA A 114 -1.73 22.16 8.26
N LEU A 115 -1.76 21.60 9.47
CA LEU A 115 -3.01 21.39 10.21
C LEU A 115 -3.56 22.68 10.79
N ASN A 116 -4.87 22.90 10.64
CA ASN A 116 -5.57 23.95 11.38
C ASN A 116 -5.83 23.47 12.82
N ILE A 117 -4.85 23.70 13.69
CA ILE A 117 -4.88 23.24 15.08
C ILE A 117 -6.08 23.82 15.84
N ASP A 118 -6.38 25.10 15.64
CA ASP A 118 -7.48 25.77 16.32
C ASP A 118 -8.82 25.10 15.99
N ALA A 119 -9.11 24.90 14.71
CA ALA A 119 -10.35 24.24 14.28
C ALA A 119 -10.45 22.79 14.77
N LEU A 120 -9.34 22.03 14.77
CA LEU A 120 -9.33 20.65 15.24
C LEU A 120 -9.50 20.57 16.77
N SER A 121 -8.89 21.49 17.51
CA SER A 121 -8.96 21.52 18.97
C SER A 121 -10.38 21.77 19.49
N LEU A 122 -11.16 22.60 18.77
CA LEU A 122 -12.57 22.85 19.07
C LEU A 122 -13.43 21.59 18.91
N ASN A 123 -13.07 20.70 17.97
CA ASN A 123 -13.81 19.48 17.65
C ASN A 123 -13.18 18.21 18.28
N LYS A 124 -12.28 18.37 19.27
CA LYS A 124 -11.46 17.26 19.80
C LYS A 124 -12.24 16.03 20.24
N ARG A 125 -13.41 16.20 20.87
CA ARG A 125 -14.22 15.08 21.38
C ARG A 125 -14.74 14.22 20.24
N GLU A 126 -15.36 14.87 19.25
CA GLU A 126 -15.88 14.20 18.07
C GLU A 126 -14.77 13.47 17.30
N ILE A 127 -13.63 14.13 17.08
CA ILE A 127 -12.48 13.52 16.42
C ILE A 127 -12.01 12.26 17.17
N ILE A 128 -11.83 12.35 18.48
CA ILE A 128 -11.42 11.21 19.31
C ILE A 128 -12.43 10.07 19.23
N ASP A 129 -13.73 10.37 19.28
CA ASP A 129 -14.77 9.35 19.26
C ASP A 129 -14.90 8.68 17.88
N VAL A 130 -14.79 9.45 16.79
CA VAL A 130 -14.71 8.90 15.42
C VAL A 130 -13.49 7.99 15.28
N CYS A 131 -12.32 8.39 15.78
CA CYS A 131 -11.12 7.55 15.76
C CYS A 131 -11.32 6.22 16.52
N LYS A 132 -12.01 6.24 17.66
CA LYS A 132 -12.37 5.01 18.39
C LYS A 132 -13.31 4.11 17.58
N ILE A 133 -14.32 4.70 16.94
CA ILE A 133 -15.27 3.96 16.09
C ILE A 133 -14.53 3.30 14.92
N ILE A 134 -13.67 4.04 14.23
CA ILE A 134 -12.84 3.52 13.14
C ILE A 134 -11.99 2.35 13.63
N SER A 135 -11.26 2.52 14.74
CA SER A 135 -10.42 1.46 15.32
C SER A 135 -11.23 0.20 15.66
N ASN A 136 -12.40 0.36 16.26
CA ASN A 136 -13.27 -0.77 16.59
C ASN A 136 -13.83 -1.48 15.35
N ASN A 137 -14.17 -0.72 14.30
CA ASN A 137 -14.62 -1.30 13.04
C ASN A 137 -13.53 -2.13 12.36
N PHE A 138 -12.28 -1.63 12.33
CA PHE A 138 -11.15 -2.42 11.83
C PHE A 138 -10.92 -3.71 12.64
N LYS A 139 -10.96 -3.62 13.97
CA LYS A 139 -10.85 -4.82 14.84
C LYS A 139 -11.92 -5.86 14.50
N ARG A 140 -13.18 -5.44 14.36
CA ARG A 140 -14.29 -6.33 13.98
C ARG A 140 -14.09 -6.92 12.59
N ALA A 141 -13.69 -6.11 11.61
CA ALA A 141 -13.41 -6.57 10.26
C ALA A 141 -12.32 -7.65 10.25
N TYR A 142 -11.23 -7.45 10.97
CA TYR A 142 -10.15 -8.44 11.08
C TYR A 142 -10.60 -9.71 11.80
N THR A 143 -11.45 -9.62 12.83
CA THR A 143 -12.07 -10.81 13.44
C THR A 143 -12.86 -11.60 12.40
N PHE A 144 -13.69 -10.95 11.58
CA PHE A 144 -14.48 -11.63 10.56
C PHE A 144 -13.60 -12.25 9.46
N LEU A 145 -12.56 -11.55 9.00
CA LEU A 145 -11.61 -12.10 8.03
C LEU A 145 -10.85 -13.30 8.61
N ALA A 146 -10.46 -13.25 9.88
CA ALA A 146 -9.84 -14.37 10.58
C ALA A 146 -10.78 -15.59 10.67
N SER A 147 -12.05 -15.37 11.00
CA SER A 147 -13.05 -16.46 11.02
C SER A 147 -13.30 -17.04 9.63
N ALA A 148 -13.42 -16.18 8.61
CA ALA A 148 -13.62 -16.60 7.23
C ALA A 148 -12.45 -17.46 6.71
N LYS A 149 -11.22 -17.21 7.16
CA LYS A 149 -10.04 -18.02 6.82
C LYS A 149 -10.22 -19.49 7.20
N TYR A 150 -10.72 -19.78 8.40
CA TYR A 150 -10.89 -21.18 8.84
C TYR A 150 -11.95 -21.91 8.03
N ILE A 151 -13.05 -21.24 7.68
CA ILE A 151 -14.09 -21.81 6.81
C ILE A 151 -13.53 -22.06 5.41
N HIS A 152 -12.83 -21.07 4.86
CA HIS A 152 -12.19 -21.17 3.55
C HIS A 152 -11.16 -22.31 3.50
N ASP A 153 -10.39 -22.51 4.57
CA ASP A 153 -9.39 -23.59 4.63
C ASP A 153 -10.02 -24.98 4.61
N ASP A 154 -11.11 -25.18 5.35
CA ASP A 154 -11.82 -26.46 5.34
C ASP A 154 -12.45 -26.75 3.97
N TRP A 155 -13.08 -25.75 3.35
CA TRP A 155 -13.58 -25.86 1.98
C TRP A 155 -12.46 -26.14 0.98
N SER A 156 -11.33 -25.44 1.08
CA SER A 156 -10.18 -25.63 0.21
C SER A 156 -9.61 -27.04 0.33
N ARG A 157 -9.58 -27.61 1.54
CA ARG A 157 -9.13 -28.98 1.79
C ARG A 157 -10.05 -29.99 1.13
N LEU A 158 -11.36 -29.90 1.36
CA LEU A 158 -12.36 -30.79 0.75
C LEU A 158 -12.35 -30.71 -0.78
N ASN A 159 -12.25 -29.49 -1.33
CA ASN A 159 -12.15 -29.29 -2.77
C ASN A 159 -10.87 -29.93 -3.33
N SER A 160 -9.74 -29.84 -2.61
CA SER A 160 -8.47 -30.43 -3.04
C SER A 160 -8.51 -31.96 -3.05
N GLU A 161 -9.23 -32.58 -2.10
CA GLU A 161 -9.45 -34.04 -2.06
C GLU A 161 -10.35 -34.52 -3.21
N ALA A 162 -11.33 -33.70 -3.62
CA ALA A 162 -12.23 -34.00 -4.73
C ALA A 162 -11.67 -33.60 -6.12
N LEU A 163 -10.54 -32.88 -6.16
CA LEU A 163 -9.99 -32.32 -7.38
C LEU A 163 -9.27 -33.39 -8.21
N ASP A 164 -9.68 -33.54 -9.46
CA ASP A 164 -8.93 -34.30 -10.46
C ASP A 164 -7.74 -33.48 -10.96
N TYR A 165 -6.59 -33.65 -10.31
CA TYR A 165 -5.34 -32.96 -10.65
C TYR A 165 -4.91 -33.19 -12.10
N SER A 166 -5.25 -34.33 -12.71
CA SER A 166 -4.88 -34.60 -14.10
C SER A 166 -5.55 -33.62 -15.08
N LYS A 167 -6.82 -33.26 -14.81
CA LYS A 167 -7.56 -32.28 -15.62
C LYS A 167 -7.03 -30.86 -15.42
N ILE A 168 -6.64 -30.49 -14.19
CA ILE A 168 -6.00 -29.19 -13.91
C ILE A 168 -4.72 -29.04 -14.72
N VAL A 169 -3.88 -30.08 -14.75
CA VAL A 169 -2.62 -30.06 -15.53
C VAL A 169 -2.93 -29.92 -17.02
N THR A 170 -3.86 -30.70 -17.55
CA THR A 170 -4.25 -30.61 -18.98
C THR A 170 -4.76 -29.22 -19.36
N ILE A 171 -5.62 -28.61 -18.53
CA ILE A 171 -6.11 -27.25 -18.75
C ILE A 171 -4.96 -26.24 -18.66
N SER A 172 -4.04 -26.42 -17.71
CA SER A 172 -2.90 -25.53 -17.52
C SER A 172 -1.94 -25.57 -18.71
N GLU A 173 -1.64 -26.74 -19.26
CA GLU A 173 -0.80 -26.86 -20.47
C GLU A 173 -1.48 -26.28 -21.70
N SER A 174 -2.79 -26.56 -21.90
CA SER A 174 -3.57 -25.95 -22.99
C SER A 174 -3.57 -24.41 -22.92
N LEU A 175 -3.77 -23.84 -21.73
CA LEU A 175 -3.70 -22.39 -21.50
C LEU A 175 -2.30 -21.83 -21.76
N LYS A 176 -1.24 -22.55 -21.36
CA LYS A 176 0.13 -22.14 -21.65
C LYS A 176 0.38 -22.08 -23.15
N GLU A 177 -0.05 -23.10 -23.88
CA GLU A 177 0.09 -23.15 -25.33
C GLU A 177 -0.67 -22.00 -26.01
N GLU A 178 -1.90 -21.70 -25.57
CA GLU A 178 -2.71 -20.61 -26.12
C GLU A 178 -2.10 -19.22 -25.88
N ILE A 179 -1.58 -18.98 -24.66
CA ILE A 179 -1.11 -17.66 -24.24
C ILE A 179 0.32 -17.38 -24.72
N PHE A 180 1.22 -18.37 -24.63
CA PHE A 180 2.67 -18.14 -24.77
C PHE A 180 3.26 -18.65 -26.09
N THR A 181 2.51 -19.36 -26.93
CA THR A 181 3.01 -19.87 -28.23
C THR A 181 2.58 -19.01 -29.42
N LYS A 182 2.29 -17.72 -29.20
CA LYS A 182 2.13 -16.70 -30.25
C LYS A 182 3.39 -15.86 -30.43
#